data_AF-A0A3E0W1I3-F1
#
_entry.id   AF-A0A3E0W1I3-F1
#
_cell.length_a   1.000
_cell.length_b   1.000
_cell.length_c   1.000
_cell.angle_alpha   90.00
_cell.angle_beta   90.00
_cell.angle_gamma   90.00
#
_symmetry.space_group_name_H-M   'P 1'
#
loop_
_entity.id
_entity.type
_entity.pdbx_description
1 polymer ?
#
loop_
_entity_poly.entity_id
_entity_poly.type
_entity_poly.pdbx_seq_one_letter_code
_entity_poly.pdbx_strand_id
1 'polypeptide(L)'
;MQIIYLVLVWSVDHLSWVPSLLGGVSAVFAAYFWSIVGDPPQIDEGAQHLGVLFTGLTLAFAGFVEVWRRQARNAERTEASQIRLLLGDAASPIVDELAKMASMNKLQRGQSLVKVVSNVCAAIPLVLPDAKQPRVIVYAIENDPAGYRRLTALNFFGRPDRPAALTDVPRSRGASIFKVIADGETVFEPDIRRSTRPGVQSAGKKYLTFISSPIITGTTAFGMVSIDCPIVGSLDQNDKPVVEFFANLLATAFALSRR
;
A
#
# COMPACT_ATOMS: atom_id res chain seq x y z
N MET A 1 -1.37 -23.92 -9.33
CA MET A 1 -2.52 -23.00 -9.23
C MET A 1 -2.19 -21.56 -9.65
N GLN A 2 -1.01 -20.99 -9.33
CA GLN A 2 -0.62 -19.61 -9.74
C GLN A 2 -0.46 -19.39 -11.25
N ILE A 3 -0.03 -20.39 -12.03
CA ILE A 3 0.19 -20.25 -13.49
C ILE A 3 -1.14 -20.11 -14.25
N ILE A 4 -2.19 -20.79 -13.79
CA ILE A 4 -3.53 -20.67 -14.38
C ILE A 4 -4.11 -19.28 -14.14
N TYR A 5 -3.87 -18.71 -12.95
CA TYR A 5 -4.31 -17.35 -12.62
C TYR A 5 -3.63 -16.29 -13.48
N LEU A 6 -2.32 -16.42 -13.73
CA LEU A 6 -1.56 -15.46 -14.54
C LEU A 6 -1.96 -15.49 -16.03
N VAL A 7 -2.25 -16.68 -16.57
CA VAL A 7 -2.78 -16.84 -17.94
C VAL A 7 -4.23 -16.32 -18.04
N LEU A 8 -5.03 -16.48 -16.98
CA LEU A 8 -6.39 -15.93 -16.94
C LEU A 8 -6.37 -14.40 -16.91
N VAL A 9 -5.56 -13.79 -16.04
CA VAL A 9 -5.45 -12.32 -15.91
C VAL A 9 -4.88 -11.68 -17.18
N TRP A 10 -3.86 -12.29 -17.79
CA TRP A 10 -3.29 -11.80 -19.05
C TRP A 10 -4.28 -11.90 -20.24
N SER A 11 -5.15 -12.92 -20.24
CA SER A 11 -6.25 -13.04 -21.20
C SER A 11 -7.36 -12.00 -20.97
N VAL A 12 -7.65 -11.67 -19.71
CA VAL A 12 -8.74 -10.75 -19.32
C VAL A 12 -8.47 -9.31 -19.76
N ASP A 13 -7.25 -8.81 -19.60
CA ASP A 13 -6.93 -7.44 -20.03
C ASP A 13 -6.93 -7.31 -21.55
N HIS A 14 -6.44 -8.33 -22.26
CA HIS A 14 -6.34 -8.33 -23.73
C HIS A 14 -7.65 -8.65 -24.45
N LEU A 15 -8.64 -9.26 -23.79
CA LEU A 15 -9.98 -9.56 -24.34
C LEU A 15 -11.11 -8.68 -23.80
N SER A 16 -10.82 -7.68 -22.97
CA SER A 16 -11.82 -6.74 -22.44
C SER A 16 -12.64 -6.01 -23.53
N TRP A 17 -12.11 -5.90 -24.75
CA TRP A 17 -12.80 -5.34 -25.92
C TRP A 17 -13.77 -6.32 -26.61
N VAL A 18 -13.55 -7.64 -26.48
CA VAL A 18 -14.31 -8.67 -27.20
C VAL A 18 -15.81 -8.61 -26.85
N PRO A 19 -16.22 -8.44 -25.58
CA PRO A 19 -17.63 -8.29 -25.26
C PRO A 19 -18.25 -7.02 -25.84
N SER A 20 -17.53 -5.90 -25.78
CA SER A 20 -18.02 -4.63 -26.33
C SER A 20 -18.22 -4.71 -27.84
N LEU A 21 -17.33 -5.42 -28.54
CA LEU A 21 -17.37 -5.59 -29.99
C LEU A 21 -18.50 -6.55 -30.40
N LEU A 22 -18.70 -7.66 -29.69
CA LEU A 22 -19.80 -8.59 -29.93
C LEU A 22 -21.17 -7.96 -29.68
N GLY A 23 -21.32 -7.17 -28.60
CA GLY A 23 -22.56 -6.43 -28.33
C GLY A 23 -22.85 -5.34 -29.36
N GLY A 24 -21.82 -4.68 -29.90
CA GLY A 24 -21.97 -3.74 -31.00
C GLY A 24 -22.43 -4.43 -32.29
N VAL A 25 -21.82 -5.57 -32.62
CA VAL A 25 -22.18 -6.38 -33.79
C VAL A 25 -23.63 -6.89 -33.67
N SER A 26 -24.03 -7.41 -32.51
CA SER A 26 -25.40 -7.91 -32.33
C SER A 26 -26.46 -6.82 -32.43
N ALA A 27 -26.17 -5.61 -31.93
CA ALA A 27 -27.07 -4.45 -32.06
C ALA A 27 -27.22 -3.99 -33.52
N VAL A 28 -26.14 -4.00 -34.31
CA VAL A 28 -26.19 -3.67 -35.75
C VAL A 28 -27.01 -4.69 -36.52
N PHE A 29 -26.84 -5.99 -36.24
CA PHE A 29 -27.67 -7.03 -36.85
C PHE A 29 -29.15 -6.91 -36.46
N ALA A 30 -29.44 -6.66 -35.17
CA ALA A 30 -30.81 -6.44 -34.73
C ALA A 30 -31.46 -5.26 -35.44
N ALA A 31 -30.76 -4.12 -35.56
CA ALA A 31 -31.25 -2.95 -36.28
C ALA A 31 -31.46 -3.22 -37.79
N TYR A 32 -30.56 -3.97 -38.42
CA TYR A 32 -30.68 -4.39 -39.82
C TYR A 32 -31.93 -5.24 -40.05
N PHE A 33 -32.17 -6.26 -39.23
CA PHE A 33 -33.36 -7.11 -39.36
C PHE A 33 -34.66 -6.35 -39.08
N TRP A 34 -34.69 -5.46 -38.09
CA TRP A 34 -35.86 -4.62 -37.84
C TRP A 34 -36.13 -3.62 -38.98
N SER A 35 -35.09 -3.11 -39.66
CA SER A 35 -35.26 -2.22 -40.81
C SER A 35 -35.90 -2.91 -42.01
N ILE A 36 -35.65 -4.21 -42.20
CA ILE A 36 -36.24 -5.04 -43.27
C ILE A 36 -37.71 -5.38 -42.94
N VAL A 37 -38.07 -5.48 -41.66
CA VAL A 37 -39.43 -5.76 -41.20
C VAL A 37 -40.37 -4.55 -41.33
N GLY A 38 -39.83 -3.33 -41.46
CA GLY A 38 -40.62 -2.09 -41.54
C GLY A 38 -41.36 -1.83 -42.85
N ASP A 39 -41.10 -2.62 -43.91
CA ASP A 39 -41.68 -2.43 -45.25
C ASP A 39 -42.65 -3.59 -45.58
N PRO A 40 -43.99 -3.39 -45.64
CA PRO A 40 -44.92 -4.42 -46.11
C PRO A 40 -45.14 -4.30 -47.64
N PRO A 41 -45.33 -5.42 -48.39
CA PRO A 41 -46.07 -6.61 -47.97
C PRO A 41 -45.50 -7.95 -48.51
N GLN A 42 -44.67 -8.65 -47.73
CA GLN A 42 -44.46 -10.12 -47.73
C GLN A 42 -43.24 -10.41 -46.87
N ILE A 43 -43.42 -10.37 -45.55
CA ILE A 43 -42.33 -10.65 -44.62
C ILE A 43 -42.30 -12.16 -44.39
N ASP A 44 -41.21 -12.80 -44.78
CA ASP A 44 -40.89 -14.19 -44.46
C ASP A 44 -40.86 -14.35 -42.93
N GLU A 45 -41.69 -15.25 -42.38
CA GLU A 45 -41.80 -15.53 -40.94
C GLU A 45 -40.42 -15.79 -40.31
N GLY A 46 -39.48 -16.35 -41.09
CA GLY A 46 -38.10 -16.58 -40.68
C GLY A 46 -37.34 -15.31 -40.25
N ALA A 47 -37.58 -14.17 -40.91
CA ALA A 47 -36.89 -12.92 -40.61
C ALA A 47 -37.32 -12.32 -39.25
N GLN A 48 -38.59 -12.50 -38.87
CA GLN A 48 -39.11 -12.03 -37.58
C GLN A 48 -38.54 -12.85 -36.42
N HIS A 49 -38.45 -14.18 -36.58
CA HIS A 49 -37.85 -15.05 -35.56
C HIS A 49 -36.37 -14.76 -35.34
N LEU A 50 -35.62 -14.45 -36.41
CA LEU A 50 -34.22 -14.04 -36.31
C LEU A 50 -34.05 -12.71 -35.58
N GLY A 51 -34.89 -11.71 -35.88
CA GLY A 51 -34.86 -10.41 -35.19
C GLY A 51 -35.09 -10.53 -33.67
N VAL A 52 -36.06 -11.36 -33.26
CA VAL A 52 -36.33 -11.65 -31.83
C VAL A 52 -35.13 -12.36 -31.19
N LEU A 53 -34.54 -13.33 -31.88
CA LEU A 53 -33.38 -14.09 -31.38
C LEU A 53 -32.15 -13.19 -31.15
N PHE A 54 -31.82 -12.31 -32.11
CA PHE A 54 -30.68 -11.38 -31.97
C PHE A 54 -30.92 -10.32 -30.89
N THR A 55 -32.16 -9.86 -30.72
CA THR A 55 -32.52 -8.93 -29.63
C THR A 55 -32.36 -9.61 -28.26
N GLY A 56 -32.86 -10.85 -28.12
CA GLY A 56 -32.69 -11.65 -26.91
C GLY A 56 -31.21 -11.92 -26.59
N LEU A 57 -30.41 -12.22 -27.62
CA LEU A 57 -28.97 -12.44 -27.47
C LEU A 57 -28.24 -11.16 -27.03
N THR A 58 -28.64 -10.00 -27.56
CA THR A 58 -28.08 -8.69 -27.14
C THR A 58 -28.38 -8.41 -25.67
N LEU A 59 -29.62 -8.63 -25.21
CA LEU A 59 -30.02 -8.43 -23.82
C LEU A 59 -29.30 -9.40 -22.86
N ALA A 60 -29.20 -10.69 -23.24
CA ALA A 60 -28.47 -11.68 -22.48
C ALA A 60 -26.98 -11.32 -22.36
N PHE A 61 -26.38 -10.84 -23.46
CA PHE A 61 -24.98 -10.45 -23.50
C PHE A 61 -24.72 -9.20 -22.67
N ALA A 62 -25.59 -8.19 -22.75
CA ALA A 62 -25.50 -6.99 -21.90
C ALA A 62 -25.62 -7.34 -20.41
N GLY A 63 -26.54 -8.25 -20.05
CA GLY A 63 -26.67 -8.76 -18.69
C GLY A 63 -25.41 -9.50 -18.21
N PHE A 64 -24.84 -10.35 -19.07
CA PHE A 64 -23.59 -11.06 -18.78
C PHE A 64 -22.42 -10.11 -18.55
N VAL A 65 -22.24 -9.10 -19.42
CA VAL A 65 -21.19 -8.08 -19.27
C VAL A 65 -21.36 -7.29 -17.98
N GLU A 66 -22.59 -6.93 -17.61
CA GLU A 66 -22.84 -6.19 -16.37
C GLU A 66 -22.58 -7.05 -15.12
N VAL A 67 -22.94 -8.33 -15.14
CA VAL A 67 -22.58 -9.28 -14.07
C VAL A 67 -21.06 -9.42 -13.96
N TRP A 68 -20.35 -9.53 -15.08
CA TRP A 68 -18.89 -9.58 -15.11
C TRP A 68 -18.25 -8.31 -14.55
N ARG A 69 -18.73 -7.12 -14.96
CA ARG A 69 -18.28 -5.83 -14.42
C ARG A 69 -18.57 -5.71 -12.92
N ARG A 70 -19.72 -6.21 -12.46
CA ARG A 70 -20.06 -6.26 -11.04
C ARG A 70 -19.12 -7.19 -10.28
N GLN A 71 -18.78 -8.35 -10.82
CA GLN A 71 -17.82 -9.27 -10.21
C GLN A 71 -16.43 -8.63 -10.09
N ALA A 72 -15.93 -7.97 -11.15
CA ALA A 72 -14.67 -7.24 -11.11
C ALA A 72 -14.67 -6.13 -10.03
N ARG A 73 -15.71 -5.29 -9.99
CA ARG A 73 -15.85 -4.24 -8.97
C ARG A 73 -16.00 -4.80 -7.55
N ASN A 74 -16.65 -5.96 -7.39
CA ASN A 74 -16.82 -6.59 -6.09
C ASN A 74 -15.52 -7.23 -5.59
N ALA A 75 -14.70 -7.79 -6.48
CA ALA A 75 -13.37 -8.29 -6.12
C ALA A 75 -12.50 -7.16 -5.57
N GLU A 76 -12.44 -6.03 -6.29
CA GLU A 76 -11.68 -4.83 -5.89
C GLU A 76 -12.18 -4.23 -4.56
N ARG A 77 -13.51 -4.21 -4.34
CA ARG A 77 -14.11 -3.79 -3.06
C ARG A 77 -13.79 -4.73 -1.90
N THR A 78 -13.66 -6.01 -2.16
CA THR A 78 -13.38 -7.02 -1.13
C THR A 78 -11.95 -6.89 -0.63
N GLU A 79 -10.99 -6.71 -1.54
CA GLU A 79 -9.58 -6.46 -1.21
C GLU A 79 -9.41 -5.16 -0.42
N ALA A 80 -10.01 -4.06 -0.88
CA ALA A 80 -9.97 -2.80 -0.15
C ALA A 80 -10.60 -2.87 1.24
N SER A 81 -11.66 -3.67 1.41
CA SER A 81 -12.32 -3.87 2.71
C SER A 81 -11.44 -4.68 3.67
N GLN A 82 -10.73 -5.69 3.15
CA GLN A 82 -9.79 -6.50 3.95
C GLN A 82 -8.62 -5.64 4.44
N ILE A 83 -8.02 -4.82 3.59
CA ILE A 83 -6.93 -3.93 3.99
C ILE A 83 -7.39 -2.93 5.07
N ARG A 84 -8.61 -2.38 4.94
CA ARG A 84 -9.18 -1.49 5.97
C ARG A 84 -9.39 -2.19 7.30
N LEU A 85 -9.85 -3.44 7.27
CA LEU A 85 -10.04 -4.24 8.47
C LEU A 85 -8.69 -4.55 9.13
N LEU A 86 -7.69 -4.99 8.36
CA LEU A 86 -6.33 -5.22 8.85
C LEU A 86 -5.70 -3.97 9.45
N LEU A 87 -5.86 -2.81 8.79
CA LEU A 87 -5.35 -1.55 9.29
C LEU A 87 -6.06 -1.15 10.59
N GLY A 88 -7.38 -1.30 10.66
CA GLY A 88 -8.15 -1.05 11.88
C GLY A 88 -7.70 -1.93 13.04
N ASP A 89 -7.57 -3.24 12.80
CA ASP A 89 -7.16 -4.23 13.80
C ASP A 89 -5.72 -3.97 14.28
N ALA A 90 -4.81 -3.62 13.36
CA ALA A 90 -3.42 -3.33 13.67
C ALA A 90 -3.24 -1.99 14.41
N ALA A 91 -4.06 -0.98 14.08
CA ALA A 91 -4.00 0.35 14.69
C ALA A 91 -4.69 0.43 16.06
N SER A 92 -5.76 -0.35 16.28
CA SER A 92 -6.56 -0.36 17.51
C SER A 92 -5.72 -0.41 18.80
N PRO A 93 -4.79 -1.37 19.00
CA PRO A 93 -3.99 -1.43 20.23
C PRO A 93 -3.04 -0.23 20.40
N ILE A 94 -2.63 0.43 19.30
CA ILE A 94 -1.78 1.61 19.35
C ILE A 94 -2.61 2.83 19.78
N VAL A 95 -3.80 3.01 19.20
CA VAL A 95 -4.70 4.12 19.53
C VAL A 95 -5.20 4.04 20.98
N ASP A 96 -5.53 2.83 21.46
CA ASP A 96 -5.92 2.61 22.86
C ASP A 96 -4.78 2.97 23.84
N GLU A 97 -3.55 2.56 23.55
CA GLU A 97 -2.39 2.94 24.38
C GLU A 97 -2.13 4.45 24.33
N LEU A 98 -2.26 5.10 23.17
CA LEU A 98 -2.16 6.55 23.03
C LEU A 98 -3.22 7.31 23.85
N ALA A 99 -4.46 6.82 23.87
CA ALA A 99 -5.53 7.41 24.66
C ALA A 99 -5.22 7.34 26.16
N LYS A 100 -4.69 6.21 26.63
CA LYS A 100 -4.25 6.02 28.03
C LYS A 100 -3.06 6.92 28.39
N MET A 101 -2.13 7.13 27.47
CA MET A 101 -0.97 8.00 27.68
C MET A 101 -1.37 9.45 28.03
N ALA A 102 -2.52 9.94 27.57
CA ALA A 102 -2.98 11.30 27.85
C ALA A 102 -3.24 11.55 29.35
N SER A 103 -3.63 10.52 30.12
CA SER A 103 -3.91 10.60 31.56
C SER A 103 -2.76 10.10 32.45
N MET A 104 -1.65 9.65 31.87
CA MET A 104 -0.52 9.08 32.59
C MET A 104 0.49 10.12 33.08
N ASN A 105 1.23 9.79 34.14
CA ASN A 105 2.38 10.57 34.57
C ASN A 105 3.59 10.34 33.64
N LYS A 106 4.61 11.20 33.74
CA LYS A 106 5.78 11.20 32.85
C LYS A 106 6.51 9.84 32.78
N LEU A 107 6.68 9.16 33.92
CA LEU A 107 7.38 7.87 33.96
C LEU A 107 6.56 6.78 33.26
N GLN A 108 5.26 6.72 33.52
CA GLN A 108 4.33 5.79 32.87
C GLN A 108 4.26 6.04 31.35
N ARG A 109 4.22 7.31 30.91
CA ARG A 109 4.23 7.65 29.48
C ARG A 109 5.50 7.17 28.78
N GLY A 110 6.65 7.20 29.45
CA GLY A 110 7.89 6.63 28.91
C GLY A 110 7.80 5.12 28.68
N GLN A 111 7.19 4.38 29.62
CA GLN A 111 6.96 2.94 29.48
C GLN A 111 5.94 2.61 28.38
N SER A 112 4.85 3.39 28.30
CA SER A 112 3.84 3.26 27.25
C SER A 112 4.38 3.60 25.86
N LEU A 113 5.31 4.55 25.73
CA LEU A 113 6.00 4.81 24.46
C LEU A 113 6.71 3.55 23.94
N VAL A 114 7.41 2.80 24.80
CA VAL A 114 8.08 1.55 24.40
C VAL A 114 7.06 0.52 23.90
N LYS A 115 5.88 0.44 24.52
CA LYS A 115 4.79 -0.45 24.07
C LYS A 115 4.24 -0.02 22.71
N VAL A 116 3.96 1.28 22.53
CA VAL A 116 3.49 1.83 21.25
C VAL A 116 4.51 1.53 20.15
N VAL A 117 5.80 1.80 20.39
CA VAL A 117 6.87 1.51 19.45
C VAL A 117 6.91 0.02 19.09
N SER A 118 6.78 -0.87 20.08
CA SER A 118 6.74 -2.31 19.86
C SER A 118 5.53 -2.75 19.02
N ASN A 119 4.34 -2.23 19.32
CA ASN A 119 3.12 -2.53 18.60
C ASN A 119 3.20 -2.03 17.15
N VAL A 120 3.75 -0.84 16.90
CA VAL A 120 3.97 -0.31 15.55
C VAL A 120 4.92 -1.20 14.75
N CYS A 121 6.04 -1.62 15.35
CA CYS A 121 6.99 -2.52 14.69
C CYS A 121 6.35 -3.85 14.27
N ALA A 122 5.43 -4.38 15.10
CA ALA A 122 4.71 -5.62 14.81
C ALA A 122 3.52 -5.41 13.84
N ALA A 123 2.91 -4.23 13.83
CA ALA A 123 1.72 -3.91 13.03
C ALA A 123 2.03 -3.70 11.55
N ILE A 124 3.10 -2.96 11.22
CA ILE A 124 3.45 -2.61 9.84
C ILE A 124 3.54 -3.86 8.92
N PRO A 125 4.23 -4.95 9.30
CA PRO A 125 4.29 -6.15 8.47
C PRO A 125 2.95 -6.86 8.25
N LEU A 126 2.00 -6.71 9.18
CA LEU A 126 0.68 -7.35 9.08
C LEU A 126 -0.21 -6.69 8.03
N VAL A 127 -0.05 -5.37 7.87
CA VAL A 127 -0.83 -4.59 6.91
C VAL A 127 -0.16 -4.48 5.55
N LEU A 128 1.08 -4.96 5.43
CA LEU A 128 1.86 -5.03 4.19
C LEU A 128 2.13 -6.50 3.82
N PRO A 129 1.12 -7.26 3.35
CA PRO A 129 1.21 -8.71 3.18
C PRO A 129 2.23 -9.15 2.11
N ASP A 130 2.53 -8.27 1.14
CA ASP A 130 3.50 -8.55 0.08
C ASP A 130 4.96 -8.35 0.50
N ALA A 131 5.18 -7.77 1.69
CA ALA A 131 6.50 -7.57 2.25
C ALA A 131 7.13 -8.92 2.65
N LYS A 132 8.12 -9.37 1.87
CA LYS A 132 8.83 -10.63 2.12
C LYS A 132 10.00 -10.41 3.07
N GLN A 133 9.96 -11.08 4.23
CA GLN A 133 10.95 -10.96 5.30
C GLN A 133 11.25 -9.52 5.70
N PRO A 134 10.21 -8.72 6.03
CA PRO A 134 10.39 -7.32 6.37
C PRO A 134 11.14 -7.19 7.68
N ARG A 135 11.95 -6.13 7.78
CA ARG A 135 12.47 -5.65 9.04
C ARG A 135 11.96 -4.23 9.25
N VAL A 136 11.27 -4.02 10.36
CA VAL A 136 10.79 -2.70 10.77
C VAL A 136 11.68 -2.20 11.89
N ILE A 137 12.10 -0.94 11.82
CA ILE A 137 12.97 -0.29 12.79
C ILE A 137 12.40 1.07 13.12
N VAL A 138 12.26 1.36 14.40
CA VAL A 138 11.92 2.71 14.89
C VAL A 138 13.15 3.32 15.51
N TYR A 139 13.62 4.42 14.91
CA TYR A 139 14.73 5.22 15.41
C TYR A 139 14.23 6.44 16.16
N ALA A 140 14.91 6.79 17.26
CA ALA A 140 14.73 8.06 17.95
C ALA A 140 15.98 8.93 17.82
N ILE A 141 15.78 10.24 17.73
CA ILE A 141 16.85 11.22 17.79
C ILE A 141 17.27 11.39 19.26
N GLU A 142 18.52 11.07 19.53
CA GLU A 142 19.21 11.30 20.79
C GLU A 142 20.32 12.32 20.56
N ASN A 143 20.57 13.16 21.57
CA ASN A 143 21.74 14.03 21.57
C ASN A 143 22.90 13.27 22.24
N ASP A 144 23.98 13.07 21.49
CA ASP A 144 25.22 12.52 22.01
C ASP A 144 25.88 13.53 22.97
N PRO A 145 26.47 13.10 24.09
CA PRO A 145 27.34 13.95 24.92
C PRO A 145 28.39 14.74 24.14
N ALA A 146 28.85 14.23 22.98
CA ALA A 146 29.78 14.91 22.09
C ALA A 146 29.16 16.06 21.26
N GLY A 147 27.87 16.35 21.42
CA GLY A 147 27.16 17.44 20.74
C GLY A 147 26.56 17.07 19.37
N TYR A 148 26.70 15.82 18.93
CA TYR A 148 26.11 15.33 17.67
C TYR A 148 24.71 14.73 17.90
N ARG A 149 23.84 14.82 16.89
CA ARG A 149 22.57 14.09 16.89
C ARG A 149 22.79 12.66 16.41
N ARG A 150 22.16 11.69 17.04
CA ARG A 150 22.22 10.27 16.67
C ARG A 150 20.84 9.67 16.57
N LEU A 151 20.60 8.88 15.54
CA LEU A 151 19.44 8.00 15.43
C LEU A 151 19.80 6.67 16.10
N THR A 152 19.21 6.42 17.26
CA THR A 152 19.34 5.16 17.99
C THR A 152 18.07 4.33 17.77
N ALA A 153 18.21 3.04 17.46
CA ALA A 153 17.07 2.15 17.29
C ALA A 153 16.42 1.88 18.67
N LEU A 154 15.19 2.33 18.85
CA LEU A 154 14.40 2.05 20.06
C LEU A 154 13.88 0.61 20.08
N ASN A 155 13.38 0.16 18.93
CA ASN A 155 12.94 -1.22 18.75
C ASN A 155 13.02 -1.62 17.27
N PHE A 156 13.01 -2.92 17.02
CA PHE A 156 12.92 -3.50 15.69
C PHE A 156 12.11 -4.81 15.72
N PHE A 157 11.52 -5.16 14.58
CA PHE A 157 10.78 -6.42 14.39
C PHE A 157 11.16 -7.06 13.06
N GLY A 158 11.09 -8.39 12.99
CA GLY A 158 11.40 -9.18 11.81
C GLY A 158 12.79 -9.81 11.90
N ARG A 159 13.68 -9.46 10.98
CA ARG A 159 15.01 -10.10 10.86
C ARG A 159 15.89 -9.86 12.11
N PRO A 160 16.73 -10.84 12.49
CA PRO A 160 17.51 -10.80 13.74
C PRO A 160 18.72 -9.86 13.71
N ASP A 161 19.07 -9.28 12.56
CA ASP A 161 20.24 -8.43 12.43
C ASP A 161 20.00 -7.06 13.08
N ARG A 162 20.72 -6.80 14.17
CA ARG A 162 20.57 -5.58 14.97
C ARG A 162 20.86 -4.34 14.12
N PRO A 163 19.92 -3.38 14.03
CA PRO A 163 20.14 -2.16 13.28
C PRO A 163 21.26 -1.32 13.89
N ALA A 164 22.14 -0.78 13.04
CA ALA A 164 23.19 0.14 13.46
C ALA A 164 22.60 1.53 13.76
N ALA A 165 23.18 2.21 14.76
CA ALA A 165 22.91 3.63 15.00
C ALA A 165 23.49 4.49 13.87
N LEU A 166 22.89 5.65 13.63
CA LEU A 166 23.31 6.59 12.57
C LEU A 166 23.60 7.95 13.17
N THR A 167 24.81 8.48 12.99
CA THR A 167 25.23 9.76 13.57
C THR A 167 25.25 10.88 12.54
N ASP A 168 24.75 12.04 12.93
CA ASP A 168 24.75 13.28 12.16
C ASP A 168 26.15 13.91 12.10
N VAL A 169 27.00 13.36 11.24
CA VAL A 169 28.37 13.86 11.01
C VAL A 169 28.43 14.36 9.56
N PRO A 170 29.06 15.51 9.28
CA PRO A 170 29.18 16.02 7.92
C PRO A 170 29.70 14.97 6.94
N ARG A 171 29.09 14.90 5.74
CA ARG A 171 29.39 13.92 4.68
C ARG A 171 29.17 12.44 5.07
N SER A 172 28.55 12.17 6.21
CA SER A 172 28.14 10.82 6.59
C SER A 172 26.79 10.45 5.97
N ARG A 173 26.51 9.14 5.93
CA ARG A 173 25.17 8.61 5.66
C ARG A 173 24.11 9.20 6.60
N GLY A 174 24.47 9.42 7.86
CA GLY A 174 23.56 10.00 8.86
C GLY A 174 23.12 11.41 8.47
N ALA A 175 24.04 12.28 8.02
CA ALA A 175 23.69 13.65 7.63
C ALA A 175 22.64 13.71 6.50
N SER A 176 22.71 12.79 5.53
CA SER A 176 21.69 12.71 4.46
C SER A 176 20.32 12.29 5.01
N ILE A 177 20.31 11.37 5.99
CA ILE A 177 19.07 10.90 6.64
C ILE A 177 18.48 12.00 7.52
N PHE A 178 19.31 12.73 8.28
CA PHE A 178 18.84 13.87 9.07
C PHE A 178 18.28 14.99 8.20
N LYS A 179 18.80 15.19 6.98
CA LYS A 179 18.20 16.10 6.01
C LYS A 179 16.80 15.64 5.58
N VAL A 180 16.65 14.37 5.21
CA VAL A 180 15.33 13.79 4.87
C VAL A 180 14.32 13.97 6.00
N ILE A 181 14.76 13.75 7.25
CA ILE A 181 13.92 13.97 8.43
C ILE A 181 13.57 15.45 8.58
N ALA A 182 14.51 16.38 8.36
CA ALA A 182 14.22 17.81 8.45
C ALA A 182 13.23 18.27 7.36
N ASP A 183 13.32 17.68 6.17
CA ASP A 183 12.45 17.99 5.02
C ASP A 183 11.05 17.37 5.17
N GLY A 184 10.83 16.46 6.13
CA GLY A 184 9.56 15.77 6.31
C GLY A 184 9.22 14.80 5.18
N GLU A 185 10.20 14.41 4.36
CA GLU A 185 9.98 13.57 3.18
C GLU A 185 9.94 12.07 3.58
N THR A 186 8.87 11.39 3.20
CA THR A 186 8.85 9.92 3.18
C THR A 186 9.56 9.41 1.93
N VAL A 187 10.61 8.62 2.15
CA VAL A 187 11.45 8.07 1.09
C VAL A 187 11.08 6.62 0.84
N PHE A 188 10.83 6.30 -0.43
CA PHE A 188 10.79 4.93 -0.93
C PHE A 188 11.97 4.72 -1.87
N GLU A 189 12.67 3.62 -1.70
CA GLU A 189 13.77 3.21 -2.58
C GLU A 189 13.50 1.79 -3.09
N PRO A 190 13.08 1.62 -4.36
CA PRO A 190 12.68 0.31 -4.89
C PRO A 190 13.85 -0.66 -5.07
N ASP A 191 15.06 -0.15 -5.37
CA ASP A 191 16.29 -0.95 -5.46
C ASP A 191 17.52 -0.11 -5.09
N ILE A 192 18.07 -0.33 -3.89
CA ILE A 192 19.24 0.41 -3.40
C ILE A 192 20.50 0.20 -4.25
N ARG A 193 20.55 -0.85 -5.08
CA ARG A 193 21.70 -1.11 -5.97
C ARG A 193 21.73 -0.13 -7.14
N ARG A 194 20.58 0.47 -7.45
CA ARG A 194 20.39 1.44 -8.54
C ARG A 194 20.15 2.86 -8.01
N SER A 195 20.09 3.03 -6.69
CA SER A 195 19.83 4.32 -6.06
C SER A 195 20.95 5.32 -6.34
N THR A 196 20.57 6.51 -6.76
CA THR A 196 21.44 7.69 -6.83
C THR A 196 21.27 8.61 -5.63
N ARG A 197 20.40 8.26 -4.67
CA ARG A 197 20.05 9.12 -3.54
C ARG A 197 21.23 9.20 -2.54
N PRO A 198 21.63 10.42 -2.12
CA PRO A 198 22.66 10.58 -1.10
C PRO A 198 22.32 9.84 0.19
N GLY A 199 23.30 9.12 0.76
CA GLY A 199 23.13 8.34 1.99
C GLY A 199 22.53 6.94 1.79
N VAL A 200 22.09 6.59 0.58
CA VAL A 200 21.76 5.21 0.22
C VAL A 200 23.04 4.53 -0.28
N GLN A 201 23.39 3.40 0.32
CA GLN A 201 24.55 2.59 -0.06
C GLN A 201 24.14 1.13 -0.07
N SER A 202 24.42 0.43 -1.16
CA SER A 202 24.14 -1.00 -1.33
C SER A 202 25.20 -1.89 -0.69
N ALA A 203 26.45 -1.42 -0.62
CA ALA A 203 27.57 -2.20 -0.09
C ALA A 203 27.33 -2.64 1.36
N GLY A 204 27.43 -3.96 1.59
CA GLY A 204 27.28 -4.58 2.92
C GLY A 204 25.87 -4.55 3.49
N LYS A 205 24.84 -4.21 2.70
CA LYS A 205 23.44 -4.24 3.16
C LYS A 205 22.79 -5.59 2.88
N LYS A 206 21.97 -6.03 3.83
CA LYS A 206 21.14 -7.24 3.73
C LYS A 206 19.72 -6.97 3.22
N TYR A 207 19.44 -5.73 2.83
CA TYR A 207 18.18 -5.31 2.23
C TYR A 207 18.43 -4.74 0.84
N LEU A 208 17.43 -4.79 -0.03
CA LEU A 208 17.48 -4.25 -1.38
C LEU A 208 16.44 -3.15 -1.63
N THR A 209 15.38 -3.08 -0.84
CA THR A 209 14.35 -2.05 -0.91
C THR A 209 13.98 -1.56 0.48
N PHE A 210 13.55 -0.31 0.61
CA PHE A 210 13.08 0.23 1.88
C PHE A 210 12.09 1.39 1.72
N ILE A 211 11.28 1.60 2.75
CA ILE A 211 10.49 2.81 2.98
C ILE A 211 10.90 3.40 4.32
N SER A 212 11.16 4.70 4.36
CA SER A 212 11.48 5.44 5.58
C SER A 212 10.58 6.67 5.68
N SER A 213 9.85 6.78 6.79
CA SER A 213 9.02 7.93 7.10
C SER A 213 9.55 8.63 8.35
N PRO A 214 9.69 9.96 8.34
CA PRO A 214 10.12 10.68 9.51
C PRO A 214 9.00 10.73 10.56
N ILE A 215 9.39 10.80 11.84
CA ILE A 215 8.47 10.91 12.98
C ILE A 215 8.51 12.36 13.45
N ILE A 216 7.54 13.16 13.01
CA ILE A 216 7.53 14.62 13.20
C ILE A 216 6.16 15.08 13.71
N THR A 217 6.14 16.05 14.62
CA THR A 217 4.94 16.81 14.95
C THR A 217 5.22 18.32 14.84
N GLY A 218 4.46 19.03 14.02
CA GLY A 218 4.74 20.44 13.71
C GLY A 218 6.18 20.62 13.23
N THR A 219 6.98 21.39 13.98
CA THR A 219 8.41 21.64 13.69
C THR A 219 9.38 20.70 14.42
N THR A 220 8.86 19.78 15.25
CA THR A 220 9.69 18.91 16.10
C THR A 220 9.86 17.53 15.48
N ALA A 221 11.09 17.19 15.12
CA ALA A 221 11.46 15.84 14.72
C ALA A 221 11.84 14.98 15.94
N PHE A 222 11.23 13.80 16.04
CA PHE A 222 11.50 12.82 17.09
C PHE A 222 12.38 11.67 16.62
N GLY A 223 12.36 11.34 15.32
CA GLY A 223 12.93 10.10 14.83
C GLY A 223 12.53 9.76 13.40
N MET A 224 12.63 8.46 13.08
CA MET A 224 12.25 7.90 11.79
C MET A 224 11.81 6.45 11.98
N VAL A 225 10.74 6.04 11.29
CA VAL A 225 10.38 4.64 11.13
C VAL A 225 10.82 4.17 9.76
N SER A 226 11.41 2.98 9.69
CA SER A 226 11.90 2.38 8.46
C SER A 226 11.46 0.94 8.36
N ILE A 227 10.96 0.53 7.20
CA ILE A 227 10.76 -0.86 6.82
C ILE A 227 11.70 -1.18 5.66
N ASP A 228 12.44 -2.28 5.77
CA ASP A 228 13.35 -2.75 4.74
C ASP A 228 13.17 -4.24 4.43
N CYS A 229 13.37 -4.63 3.17
CA CYS A 229 13.23 -6.01 2.69
C CYS A 229 14.46 -6.46 1.88
N PRO A 230 14.85 -7.75 1.93
CA PRO A 230 15.96 -8.31 1.15
C PRO A 230 15.66 -8.48 -0.34
N ILE A 231 14.39 -8.40 -0.76
CA ILE A 231 13.94 -8.73 -2.10
C ILE A 231 13.38 -7.47 -2.77
N VAL A 232 13.85 -7.16 -3.98
CA VAL A 232 13.31 -6.07 -4.81
C VAL A 232 11.88 -6.39 -5.20
N GLY A 233 11.01 -5.37 -5.17
CA GLY A 233 9.58 -5.52 -5.46
C GLY A 233 8.76 -6.10 -4.30
N SER A 234 9.35 -6.30 -3.11
CA SER A 234 8.60 -6.63 -1.89
C SER A 234 8.00 -5.42 -1.19
N LEU A 235 8.37 -4.22 -1.61
CA LEU A 235 7.76 -2.97 -1.19
C LEU A 235 7.47 -2.16 -2.45
N ASP A 236 6.36 -1.43 -2.43
CA ASP A 236 5.94 -0.57 -3.52
C ASP A 236 5.72 0.89 -3.06
N GLN A 237 5.36 1.76 -4.01
CA GLN A 237 5.07 3.16 -3.73
C GLN A 237 3.75 3.36 -2.96
N ASN A 238 2.80 2.43 -3.10
CA ASN A 238 1.48 2.46 -2.45
C ASN A 238 1.55 2.06 -0.97
N ASP A 239 2.65 1.44 -0.53
CA ASP A 239 2.92 1.12 0.87
C ASP A 239 3.33 2.37 1.68
N LYS A 240 3.77 3.45 1.01
CA LYS A 240 4.22 4.68 1.69
C LYS A 240 3.19 5.29 2.65
N PRO A 241 1.91 5.49 2.26
CA PRO A 241 0.91 6.09 3.13
C PRO A 241 0.66 5.25 4.40
N VAL A 242 0.84 3.93 4.32
CA VAL A 242 0.72 3.04 5.49
C VAL A 242 1.86 3.33 6.47
N VAL A 243 3.10 3.41 5.99
CA VAL A 243 4.26 3.73 6.84
C VAL A 243 4.14 5.14 7.43
N GLU A 244 3.67 6.12 6.64
CA GLU A 244 3.38 7.48 7.09
C GLU A 244 2.32 7.53 8.19
N PHE A 245 1.25 6.75 8.05
CA PHE A 245 0.20 6.64 9.06
C PHE A 245 0.78 6.19 10.41
N PHE A 246 1.58 5.13 10.44
CA PHE A 246 2.23 4.69 11.68
C PHE A 246 3.28 5.68 12.19
N ALA A 247 4.00 6.38 11.31
CA ALA A 247 4.92 7.44 11.70
C ALA A 247 4.19 8.59 12.43
N ASN A 248 2.98 8.94 12.00
CA ASN A 248 2.14 9.96 12.65
C ASN A 248 1.61 9.50 14.03
N LEU A 249 1.24 8.22 14.17
CA LEU A 249 0.89 7.66 15.48
C LEU A 249 2.09 7.68 16.44
N LEU A 250 3.28 7.30 15.95
CA LEU A 250 4.52 7.42 16.72
C LEU A 250 4.79 8.86 17.12
N ALA A 251 4.65 9.83 16.20
CA ALA A 251 4.88 11.24 16.50
C ALA A 251 3.98 11.73 17.63
N THR A 252 2.73 11.29 17.65
CA THR A 252 1.80 11.56 18.75
C THR A 252 2.27 10.93 20.07
N ALA A 253 2.73 9.67 20.03
CA ALA A 253 3.27 8.99 21.21
C ALA A 253 4.48 9.73 21.80
N PHE A 254 5.44 10.12 20.95
CA PHE A 254 6.63 10.86 21.35
C PHE A 254 6.29 12.25 21.91
N ALA A 255 5.30 12.93 21.33
CA ALA A 255 4.83 14.22 21.84
C ALA A 255 4.22 14.07 23.24
N LEU A 256 3.35 13.07 23.43
CA LEU A 256 2.74 12.78 24.72
C LEU A 256 3.78 12.40 25.78
N SER A 257 4.79 11.60 25.42
CA SER A 257 5.81 11.17 26.37
C SER A 257 6.74 12.28 26.88
N ARG A 258 6.90 13.37 26.11
CA ARG A 258 7.76 14.51 26.44
C ARG A 258 7.05 15.62 27.21
N ARG A 259 5.71 15.67 27.16
CA ARG A 259 4.89 16.52 28.03
C ARG A 259 5.04 16.09 29.50
#